data_AF-A0A0C3R2D2-F1
#
_entry.id   AF-A0A0C3R2D2-F1
#
_cell.length_a   1.000
_cell.length_b   1.000
_cell.length_c   1.000
_cell.angle_alpha   90.00
_cell.angle_beta   90.00
_cell.angle_gamma   90.00
#
_symmetry.space_group_name_H-M   'P 1'
#
loop_
_entity.id
_entity.type
_entity.pdbx_description
1 polymer ?
#
loop_
_entity_poly.entity_id
_entity_poly.type
_entity_poly.pdbx_seq_one_letter_code
_entity_poly.pdbx_strand_id
1 'polypeptide(L)'
;MQNLLGKLNTRQLEFPAQLIVQKGAISTSEFLSSQISSRRVLLAIDDGVRELAKMSLPHLHNPNSIIYSVTAADFDNVRQIDMLCAQEHIETVVAFGGGKVLDVCKRLATIRKFELIVVPTALSSDCISSPVAVIFDEQGKKLSLPAAIPNFIVVDTELCAKAPKRLTQAGVGDLLSNYSALLDMDYAKGRANFDGFSYLLAKSAANEILNMEHKPLTDLTTITQLAEGLILSGLAMGFSGDSRPCSGAEHLISHAIDYLQLGTGLHGEQVALGTKYCHFLREQLDLPTLDPRVLNTIERLNIKSTPAALGISKEEFFNALSIAQQMRRDRITFLESLEQIPTEILEIAYENAFEPLGN
;
A
#
# COMPACT_ATOMS: atom_id res chain seq x y z
N MET A 1 20.04 -19.81 8.70
CA MET A 1 21.10 -18.82 8.41
C MET A 1 21.86 -19.06 7.09
N GLN A 2 21.48 -20.04 6.24
CA GLN A 2 22.17 -20.34 4.98
C GLN A 2 21.42 -19.88 3.71
N ASN A 3 20.18 -19.36 3.80
CA ASN A 3 19.37 -18.99 2.62
C ASN A 3 19.28 -17.48 2.32
N LEU A 4 19.97 -16.62 3.08
CA LEU A 4 20.02 -15.17 2.81
C LEU A 4 21.22 -14.77 1.95
N LEU A 5 22.31 -15.55 1.98
CA LEU A 5 23.53 -15.28 1.21
C LEU A 5 23.45 -15.72 -0.27
N GLY A 6 22.53 -16.63 -0.61
CA GLY A 6 22.34 -17.09 -2.00
C GLY A 6 21.59 -16.11 -2.90
N LYS A 7 20.86 -15.14 -2.35
CA LYS A 7 20.11 -14.13 -3.13
C LYS A 7 20.99 -12.97 -3.63
N LEU A 8 22.26 -12.90 -3.21
CA LEU A 8 23.16 -11.81 -3.61
C LEU A 8 23.72 -11.96 -5.03
N ASN A 9 23.63 -13.14 -5.66
CA ASN A 9 24.15 -13.38 -7.02
C ASN A 9 23.09 -13.77 -8.07
N THR A 10 21.81 -13.84 -7.69
CA THR A 10 20.71 -14.11 -8.64
C THR A 10 19.55 -13.18 -8.34
N ARG A 11 19.21 -12.29 -9.28
CA ARG A 11 17.97 -11.50 -9.26
C ARG A 11 16.77 -12.44 -9.48
N GLN A 12 16.36 -13.17 -8.45
CA GLN A 12 15.16 -14.00 -8.48
C GLN A 12 13.96 -13.13 -8.13
N LEU A 13 13.05 -12.97 -9.08
CA LEU A 13 11.90 -12.08 -9.01
C LEU A 13 10.62 -12.89 -9.12
N GLU A 14 9.65 -12.56 -8.27
CA GLU A 14 8.32 -13.17 -8.28
C GLU A 14 7.35 -12.19 -8.95
N PHE A 15 6.67 -12.65 -10.00
CA PHE A 15 5.62 -11.88 -10.69
C PHE A 15 4.28 -12.57 -10.53
N PRO A 16 3.19 -11.80 -10.46
CA PRO A 16 1.88 -12.34 -10.76
C PRO A 16 1.91 -12.99 -12.14
N ALA A 17 1.51 -14.26 -12.21
CA ALA A 17 1.40 -15.01 -13.45
C ALA A 17 0.32 -14.42 -14.38
N GLN A 18 -0.70 -13.77 -13.80
CA GLN A 18 -1.70 -13.02 -14.56
C GLN A 18 -2.15 -11.77 -13.80
N LEU A 19 -2.31 -10.68 -14.55
CA LEU A 19 -2.88 -9.41 -14.11
C LEU A 19 -4.09 -9.10 -15.00
N ILE A 20 -5.27 -8.96 -14.41
CA ILE A 20 -6.50 -8.62 -15.12
C ILE A 20 -7.06 -7.34 -14.50
N VAL A 21 -7.06 -6.24 -15.25
CA VAL A 21 -7.64 -4.96 -14.84
C VAL A 21 -8.64 -4.54 -15.90
N GLN A 22 -9.93 -4.73 -15.62
CA GLN A 22 -10.98 -4.35 -16.56
C GLN A 22 -12.34 -4.19 -15.89
N LYS A 23 -13.27 -3.57 -16.61
CA LYS A 23 -14.67 -3.50 -16.20
C LYS A 23 -15.27 -4.92 -16.17
N GLY A 24 -15.87 -5.32 -15.05
CA GLY A 24 -16.48 -6.64 -14.94
C GLY A 24 -15.47 -7.78 -14.91
N ALA A 25 -14.22 -7.53 -14.50
CA ALA A 25 -13.15 -8.53 -14.49
C ALA A 25 -13.53 -9.81 -13.73
N ILE A 26 -14.32 -9.71 -12.66
CA ILE A 26 -14.71 -10.89 -11.88
C ILE A 26 -15.66 -11.79 -12.67
N SER A 27 -16.64 -11.23 -13.36
CA SER A 27 -17.64 -11.99 -14.11
C SER A 27 -17.13 -12.49 -15.47
N THR A 28 -16.16 -11.78 -16.05
CA THR A 28 -15.60 -12.09 -17.38
C THR A 28 -14.34 -12.94 -17.33
N SER A 29 -13.72 -13.10 -16.16
CA SER A 29 -12.49 -13.89 -16.02
C SER A 29 -12.81 -15.39 -16.00
N GLU A 30 -12.67 -16.04 -17.16
CA GLU A 30 -12.68 -17.50 -17.27
C GLU A 30 -11.62 -18.14 -16.36
N PHE A 31 -10.47 -17.47 -16.21
CA PHE A 31 -9.42 -17.88 -15.29
C PHE A 31 -9.93 -17.96 -13.85
N LEU A 32 -10.49 -16.87 -13.31
CA LEU A 32 -10.99 -16.84 -11.92
C LEU A 32 -12.10 -17.87 -11.72
N SER A 33 -13.02 -17.98 -12.68
CA SER A 33 -14.08 -18.98 -12.66
C SER A 33 -13.52 -20.40 -12.63
N SER A 34 -12.50 -20.70 -13.44
CA SER A 34 -11.85 -22.02 -13.48
C SER A 34 -11.14 -22.35 -12.17
N GLN A 35 -10.47 -21.39 -11.53
CA GLN A 35 -9.78 -21.62 -10.25
C GLN A 35 -10.77 -21.96 -9.14
N ILE A 36 -11.86 -21.19 -9.04
CA ILE A 36 -12.90 -21.42 -8.01
C ILE A 36 -13.71 -22.69 -8.30
N SER A 37 -13.92 -23.07 -9.56
CA SER A 37 -14.75 -24.22 -9.92
C SER A 37 -14.03 -25.56 -9.86
N SER A 38 -12.76 -25.61 -10.29
CA SER A 38 -12.02 -26.85 -10.51
C SER A 38 -11.15 -27.30 -9.32
N ARG A 39 -10.87 -26.40 -8.38
CA ARG A 39 -10.01 -26.65 -7.21
C ARG A 39 -10.80 -26.50 -5.93
N ARG A 40 -10.26 -27.08 -4.86
CA ARG A 40 -10.72 -26.76 -3.51
C ARG A 40 -10.04 -25.46 -3.07
N VAL A 41 -10.84 -24.43 -2.82
CA VAL A 41 -10.33 -23.08 -2.56
C VAL A 41 -10.88 -22.54 -1.25
N LEU A 42 -10.07 -21.71 -0.59
CA LEU A 42 -10.56 -20.88 0.52
C LEU A 42 -10.84 -19.47 0.00
N LEU A 43 -12.08 -19.03 0.18
CA LEU A 43 -12.54 -17.68 -0.13
C LEU A 43 -12.49 -16.84 1.16
N ALA A 44 -11.42 -16.07 1.32
CA ALA A 44 -11.28 -15.14 2.43
C ALA A 44 -11.97 -13.81 2.07
N ILE A 45 -12.96 -13.42 2.88
CA ILE A 45 -13.76 -12.20 2.67
C ILE A 45 -13.83 -11.36 3.94
N ASP A 46 -14.19 -10.09 3.81
CA ASP A 46 -14.65 -9.29 4.96
C ASP A 46 -16.18 -9.30 5.04
N ASP A 47 -16.74 -9.27 6.25
CA ASP A 47 -18.21 -9.29 6.44
C ASP A 47 -18.91 -8.10 5.79
N GLY A 48 -18.25 -6.93 5.74
CA GLY A 48 -18.77 -5.74 5.08
C GLY A 48 -18.95 -5.89 3.56
N VAL A 49 -18.27 -6.87 2.94
CA VAL A 49 -18.40 -7.17 1.50
C VAL A 49 -19.06 -8.52 1.24
N ARG A 50 -19.65 -9.17 2.24
CA ARG A 50 -20.25 -10.51 2.09
C ARG A 50 -21.37 -10.56 1.05
N GLU A 51 -22.28 -9.60 1.06
CA GLU A 51 -23.35 -9.52 0.05
C GLU A 51 -22.79 -9.21 -1.34
N LEU A 52 -21.77 -8.37 -1.42
CA LEU A 52 -21.06 -8.10 -2.67
C LEU A 52 -20.38 -9.36 -3.21
N ALA A 53 -19.74 -10.15 -2.35
CA ALA A 53 -19.14 -11.42 -2.71
C ALA A 53 -20.18 -12.39 -3.29
N LYS A 54 -21.37 -12.50 -2.67
CA LYS A 54 -22.48 -13.32 -3.16
C LYS A 54 -22.99 -12.91 -4.54
N MET A 55 -22.99 -11.61 -4.82
CA MET A 55 -23.46 -11.08 -6.10
C MET A 55 -22.41 -11.16 -7.20
N SER A 56 -21.13 -11.05 -6.85
CA SER A 56 -20.05 -10.87 -7.82
C SER A 56 -19.22 -12.12 -8.06
N LEU A 57 -18.90 -12.90 -7.03
CA LEU A 57 -18.00 -14.06 -7.19
C LEU A 57 -18.74 -15.23 -7.86
N PRO A 58 -18.26 -15.72 -9.03
CA PRO A 58 -18.83 -16.90 -9.65
C PRO A 58 -18.60 -18.10 -8.74
N HIS A 59 -19.56 -19.03 -8.71
CA HIS A 59 -19.42 -20.30 -8.00
C HIS A 59 -19.10 -20.17 -6.49
N LEU A 60 -19.50 -19.07 -5.84
CA LEU A 60 -19.34 -18.88 -4.38
C LEU A 60 -19.92 -20.06 -3.57
N HIS A 61 -21.04 -20.63 -4.03
CA HIS A 61 -21.71 -21.76 -3.40
C HIS A 61 -21.24 -23.14 -3.90
N ASN A 62 -20.12 -23.20 -4.62
CA ASN A 62 -19.53 -24.48 -5.00
C ASN A 62 -19.17 -25.28 -3.73
N PRO A 63 -19.52 -26.58 -3.63
CA PRO A 63 -19.12 -27.40 -2.49
C PRO A 63 -17.60 -27.46 -2.26
N ASN A 64 -16.79 -27.13 -3.27
CA ASN A 64 -15.34 -27.04 -3.18
C ASN A 64 -14.82 -25.70 -2.62
N SER A 65 -15.70 -24.73 -2.39
CA SER A 65 -15.36 -23.41 -1.86
C SER A 65 -15.66 -23.33 -0.36
N ILE A 66 -14.65 -22.99 0.43
CA ILE A 66 -14.80 -22.74 1.88
C ILE A 66 -14.67 -21.25 2.14
N ILE A 67 -15.71 -20.64 2.69
CA ILE A 67 -15.73 -19.19 2.97
C ILE A 67 -15.24 -18.94 4.39
N TYR A 68 -14.26 -18.05 4.54
CA TYR A 68 -13.78 -17.56 5.84
C TYR A 68 -13.94 -16.05 5.93
N SER A 69 -14.45 -15.55 7.07
CA SER A 69 -14.59 -14.10 7.31
C SER A 69 -13.39 -13.57 8.09
N VAL A 70 -12.65 -12.66 7.47
CA VAL A 70 -11.50 -11.97 8.07
C VAL A 70 -12.00 -10.77 8.87
N THR A 71 -11.91 -10.87 10.19
CA THR A 71 -12.42 -9.84 11.10
C THR A 71 -11.40 -8.72 11.34
N ALA A 72 -10.11 -9.05 11.41
CA ALA A 72 -9.01 -8.14 11.68
C ALA A 72 -7.77 -8.52 10.84
N ALA A 73 -6.86 -7.56 10.62
CA ALA A 73 -5.57 -7.83 9.99
C ALA A 73 -4.56 -8.27 11.05
N ASP A 74 -4.79 -9.41 11.70
CA ASP A 74 -3.98 -9.90 12.82
C ASP A 74 -3.43 -11.31 12.58
N PHE A 75 -2.55 -11.76 13.47
CA PHE A 75 -1.99 -13.12 13.41
C PHE A 75 -3.02 -14.21 13.73
N ASP A 76 -4.13 -13.89 14.38
CA ASP A 76 -5.16 -14.85 14.72
C ASP A 76 -5.97 -15.26 13.48
N ASN A 77 -6.37 -14.30 12.65
CA ASN A 77 -6.99 -14.58 11.36
C ASN A 77 -6.03 -15.38 10.45
N VAL A 78 -4.73 -15.03 10.42
CA VAL A 78 -3.72 -15.82 9.68
C VAL A 78 -3.67 -17.26 10.18
N ARG A 79 -3.61 -17.48 11.50
CA ARG A 79 -3.57 -18.84 12.10
C ARG A 79 -4.85 -19.64 11.84
N GLN A 80 -6.01 -19.02 11.98
CA GLN A 80 -7.30 -19.70 11.78
C GLN A 80 -7.49 -20.13 10.34
N ILE A 81 -7.14 -19.27 9.37
CA ILE A 81 -7.18 -19.64 7.96
C ILE A 81 -6.18 -20.78 7.69
N ASP A 82 -4.97 -20.71 8.23
CA ASP A 82 -3.96 -21.76 8.07
C ASP A 82 -4.46 -23.12 8.57
N MET A 83 -5.05 -23.16 9.78
CA MET A 83 -5.64 -24.38 10.34
C MET A 83 -6.76 -24.93 9.47
N LEU A 84 -7.66 -24.06 8.99
CA LEU A 84 -8.77 -24.45 8.13
C LEU A 84 -8.26 -25.01 6.78
N CYS A 85 -7.30 -24.35 6.16
CA CYS A 85 -6.67 -24.83 4.93
C CYS A 85 -5.99 -26.19 5.14
N ALA A 86 -5.32 -26.41 6.27
CA ALA A 86 -4.68 -27.68 6.58
C ALA A 86 -5.70 -28.81 6.80
N GLN A 87 -6.80 -28.54 7.51
CA GLN A 87 -7.87 -29.51 7.76
C GLN A 87 -8.58 -29.93 6.46
N GLU A 88 -8.74 -28.98 5.54
CA GLU A 88 -9.54 -29.17 4.33
C GLU A 88 -8.68 -29.47 3.09
N HIS A 89 -7.36 -29.57 3.26
CA HIS A 89 -6.38 -29.79 2.19
C HIS A 89 -6.46 -28.74 1.07
N ILE A 90 -6.49 -27.47 1.46
CA ILE A 90 -6.56 -26.31 0.55
C ILE A 90 -5.17 -25.69 0.39
N GLU A 91 -4.77 -25.47 -0.86
CA GLU A 91 -3.50 -24.81 -1.21
C GLU A 91 -3.69 -23.52 -2.03
N THR A 92 -4.94 -23.17 -2.36
CA THR A 92 -5.31 -21.97 -3.11
C THR A 92 -6.24 -21.08 -2.29
N VAL A 93 -5.86 -19.80 -2.14
CA VAL A 93 -6.61 -18.79 -1.41
C VAL A 93 -7.04 -17.68 -2.35
N VAL A 94 -8.34 -17.37 -2.37
CA VAL A 94 -8.88 -16.18 -3.03
C VAL A 94 -9.17 -15.13 -1.96
N ALA A 95 -8.41 -14.05 -1.98
CA ALA A 95 -8.60 -12.91 -1.10
C ALA A 95 -9.52 -11.89 -1.77
N PHE A 96 -10.76 -11.82 -1.32
CA PHE A 96 -11.77 -10.89 -1.84
C PHE A 96 -12.13 -9.84 -0.77
N GLY A 97 -11.61 -8.64 -0.91
CA GLY A 97 -11.87 -7.57 0.07
C GLY A 97 -10.94 -6.37 -0.07
N GLY A 98 -10.98 -5.48 0.94
CA GLY A 98 -10.01 -4.39 1.07
C GLY A 98 -8.68 -4.84 1.66
N GLY A 99 -7.75 -3.89 1.88
CA GLY A 99 -6.37 -4.17 2.30
C GLY A 99 -6.22 -5.11 3.50
N LYS A 100 -7.14 -5.05 4.47
CA LYS A 100 -7.19 -5.97 5.63
C LYS A 100 -7.19 -7.45 5.21
N VAL A 101 -8.09 -7.82 4.30
CA VAL A 101 -8.22 -9.21 3.81
C VAL A 101 -6.98 -9.59 3.01
N LEU A 102 -6.52 -8.67 2.15
CA LEU A 102 -5.37 -8.91 1.27
C LEU A 102 -4.10 -9.14 2.07
N ASP A 103 -3.83 -8.32 3.10
CA ASP A 103 -2.63 -8.43 3.92
C ASP A 103 -2.59 -9.73 4.74
N VAL A 104 -3.72 -10.15 5.32
CA VAL A 104 -3.84 -11.45 6.00
C VAL A 104 -3.52 -12.60 5.04
N CYS A 105 -4.08 -12.57 3.83
CA CYS A 105 -3.88 -13.65 2.86
C CYS A 105 -2.47 -13.65 2.26
N LYS A 106 -1.88 -12.48 1.99
CA LYS A 106 -0.47 -12.37 1.60
C LYS A 106 0.44 -12.90 2.69
N ARG A 107 0.16 -12.60 3.96
CA ARG A 107 0.95 -13.11 5.08
C ARG A 107 0.87 -14.63 5.17
N LEU A 108 -0.33 -15.21 5.03
CA LEU A 108 -0.51 -16.66 4.96
C LEU A 108 0.27 -17.28 3.79
N ALA A 109 0.14 -16.73 2.59
CA ALA A 109 0.83 -17.20 1.39
C ALA A 109 2.36 -17.16 1.55
N THR A 110 2.89 -16.21 2.32
CA THR A 110 4.33 -16.14 2.66
C THR A 110 4.80 -17.33 3.48
N ILE A 111 3.96 -17.77 4.43
CA ILE A 111 4.28 -18.83 5.38
C ILE A 111 4.12 -20.20 4.72
N ARG A 112 3.05 -20.39 3.94
CA ARG A 112 2.66 -21.69 3.38
C ARG A 112 2.97 -21.89 1.91
N LYS A 113 3.39 -20.84 1.20
CA LYS A 113 3.55 -20.82 -0.27
C LYS A 113 2.26 -21.22 -1.00
N PHE A 114 1.12 -20.86 -0.43
CA PHE A 114 -0.19 -21.05 -1.08
C PHE A 114 -0.28 -20.19 -2.34
N GLU A 115 -0.99 -20.71 -3.33
CA GLU A 115 -1.36 -19.94 -4.51
C GLU A 115 -2.38 -18.87 -4.08
N LEU A 116 -2.01 -17.61 -4.26
CA LEU A 116 -2.81 -16.46 -3.83
C LEU A 116 -3.39 -15.72 -5.04
N ILE A 117 -4.72 -15.63 -5.05
CA ILE A 117 -5.50 -14.83 -6.00
C ILE A 117 -6.06 -13.63 -5.24
N VAL A 118 -5.67 -12.42 -5.64
CA VAL A 118 -6.15 -11.17 -5.05
C VAL A 118 -7.24 -10.55 -5.91
N VAL A 119 -8.39 -10.30 -5.31
CA VAL A 119 -9.56 -9.65 -5.92
C VAL A 119 -9.95 -8.46 -5.05
N PRO A 120 -9.31 -7.29 -5.23
CA PRO A 120 -9.53 -6.15 -4.34
C PRO A 120 -10.92 -5.58 -4.53
N THR A 121 -11.57 -5.21 -3.42
CA THR A 121 -12.85 -4.49 -3.44
C THR A 121 -12.70 -2.98 -3.26
N ALA A 122 -11.49 -2.52 -2.95
CA ALA A 122 -11.12 -1.12 -2.82
C ALA A 122 -9.62 -0.93 -3.12
N LEU A 123 -9.26 0.24 -3.63
CA LEU A 123 -7.89 0.61 -3.99
C LEU A 123 -7.35 1.63 -2.98
N SER A 124 -6.99 1.17 -1.78
CA SER A 124 -6.58 2.05 -0.66
C SER A 124 -5.07 2.22 -0.50
N SER A 125 -4.28 1.33 -1.09
CA SER A 125 -2.81 1.34 -1.10
C SER A 125 -2.29 0.29 -2.08
N ASP A 126 -0.97 0.22 -2.24
CA ASP A 126 -0.30 -0.76 -3.09
C ASP A 126 -0.37 -2.22 -2.60
N CYS A 127 -1.07 -2.47 -1.47
CA CYS A 127 -1.23 -3.79 -0.87
C CYS A 127 -1.79 -4.86 -1.83
N ILE A 128 -2.42 -4.44 -2.94
CA ILE A 128 -2.92 -5.33 -3.99
C ILE A 128 -1.82 -6.11 -4.72
N SER A 129 -0.57 -5.65 -4.68
CA SER A 129 0.55 -6.26 -5.40
C SER A 129 1.88 -6.23 -4.64
N SER A 130 1.98 -5.46 -3.56
CA SER A 130 3.25 -5.25 -2.86
C SER A 130 3.73 -6.47 -2.07
N PRO A 131 5.07 -6.66 -1.94
CA PRO A 131 5.68 -7.71 -1.13
C PRO A 131 5.69 -7.39 0.37
N VAL A 132 4.72 -6.60 0.83
CA VAL A 132 4.58 -6.15 2.22
C VAL A 132 3.14 -6.39 2.66
N ALA A 133 2.95 -6.94 3.85
CA ALA A 133 1.63 -7.06 4.48
C ALA A 133 1.64 -6.28 5.80
N VAL A 134 0.57 -5.53 6.04
CA VAL A 134 0.35 -4.84 7.31
C VAL A 134 -0.47 -5.72 8.24
N ILE A 135 0.12 -6.14 9.35
CA ILE A 135 -0.51 -7.00 10.37
C ILE A 135 -0.39 -6.34 11.74
N PHE A 136 -1.45 -6.39 12.54
CA PHE A 136 -1.48 -5.93 13.91
C PHE A 136 -1.09 -7.06 14.85
N ASP A 137 -0.23 -6.77 15.83
CA ASP A 137 0.07 -7.69 16.91
C ASP A 137 -1.00 -7.69 18.01
N GLU A 138 -0.82 -8.55 19.01
CA GLU A 138 -1.75 -8.71 20.14
C GLU A 138 -1.88 -7.43 21.00
N GLN A 139 -0.94 -6.48 20.86
CA GLN A 139 -0.94 -5.19 21.56
C GLN A 139 -1.57 -4.08 20.70
N GLY A 140 -2.10 -4.43 19.52
CA GLY A 140 -2.68 -3.49 18.57
C GLY A 140 -1.64 -2.68 17.80
N LYS A 141 -0.36 -3.04 17.86
CA LYS A 141 0.69 -2.35 17.12
C LYS A 141 0.72 -2.84 15.68
N LYS A 142 0.74 -1.89 14.75
CA LYS A 142 0.83 -2.14 13.32
C LYS A 142 2.26 -2.54 12.92
N LEU A 143 2.39 -3.67 12.23
CA LEU A 143 3.66 -4.22 11.74
C LEU A 143 3.63 -4.32 10.20
N SER A 144 4.61 -3.72 9.54
CA SER A 144 4.86 -3.92 8.11
C SER A 144 5.82 -5.09 7.92
N LEU A 145 5.29 -6.24 7.49
CA LEU A 145 6.05 -7.50 7.38
C LEU A 145 6.30 -7.88 5.92
N PRO A 146 7.44 -8.53 5.61
CA PRO A 146 7.63 -9.13 4.29
C PRO A 146 6.51 -10.10 3.97
N ALA A 147 6.01 -10.01 2.74
CA ALA A 147 4.89 -10.79 2.26
C ALA A 147 5.10 -11.30 0.83
N ALA A 148 4.39 -12.37 0.48
CA ALA A 148 4.37 -12.91 -0.87
C ALA A 148 3.67 -11.93 -1.83
N ILE A 149 4.22 -11.80 -3.03
CA ILE A 149 3.52 -11.15 -4.14
C ILE A 149 2.41 -12.10 -4.59
N PRO A 150 1.16 -11.61 -4.78
CA PRO A 150 0.07 -12.46 -5.26
C PRO A 150 0.41 -13.16 -6.58
N ASN A 151 0.02 -14.43 -6.72
CA ASN A 151 0.20 -15.17 -7.96
C ASN A 151 -0.72 -14.63 -9.07
N PHE A 152 -1.90 -14.14 -8.70
CA PHE A 152 -2.87 -13.61 -9.65
C PHE A 152 -3.55 -12.37 -9.05
N ILE A 153 -3.77 -11.35 -9.87
CA ILE A 153 -4.47 -10.12 -9.47
C ILE A 153 -5.60 -9.88 -10.45
N VAL A 154 -6.84 -9.79 -9.93
CA VAL A 154 -8.05 -9.54 -10.72
C VAL A 154 -8.75 -8.30 -10.16
N VAL A 155 -8.53 -7.15 -10.80
CA VAL A 155 -9.16 -5.88 -10.45
C VAL A 155 -10.38 -5.65 -11.32
N ASP A 156 -11.55 -5.74 -10.70
CA ASP A 156 -12.80 -5.32 -11.32
C ASP A 156 -13.02 -3.82 -11.08
N THR A 157 -12.83 -3.03 -12.14
CA THR A 157 -12.85 -1.56 -12.03
C THR A 157 -14.24 -1.02 -11.75
N GLU A 158 -15.30 -1.71 -12.16
CA GLU A 158 -16.68 -1.30 -11.82
C GLU A 158 -16.96 -1.53 -10.34
N LEU A 159 -16.46 -2.62 -9.78
CA LEU A 159 -16.61 -2.90 -8.36
C LEU A 159 -15.79 -1.89 -7.53
N CYS A 160 -14.52 -1.67 -7.89
CA CYS A 160 -13.66 -0.72 -7.19
C CYS A 160 -14.18 0.73 -7.26
N ALA A 161 -14.83 1.13 -8.37
CA ALA A 161 -15.46 2.44 -8.51
C ALA A 161 -16.60 2.71 -7.51
N LYS A 162 -17.19 1.64 -6.94
CA LYS A 162 -18.26 1.72 -5.92
C LYS A 162 -17.72 1.76 -4.49
N ALA A 163 -16.42 1.62 -4.28
CA ALA A 163 -15.81 1.69 -2.96
C ALA A 163 -16.02 3.07 -2.31
N PRO A 164 -16.04 3.16 -0.96
CA PRO A 164 -16.05 4.45 -0.28
C PRO A 164 -14.95 5.37 -0.80
N LYS A 165 -15.31 6.59 -1.23
CA LYS A 165 -14.39 7.57 -1.85
C LYS A 165 -13.10 7.79 -1.04
N ARG A 166 -13.20 7.74 0.30
CA ARG A 166 -12.06 7.88 1.21
C ARG A 166 -10.97 6.83 0.97
N LEU A 167 -11.34 5.59 0.62
CA LEU A 167 -10.36 4.54 0.32
C LEU A 167 -9.64 4.84 -1.00
N THR A 168 -10.36 5.23 -2.05
CA THR A 168 -9.74 5.64 -3.32
C THR A 168 -8.83 6.86 -3.15
N GLN A 169 -9.25 7.84 -2.34
CA GLN A 169 -8.41 9.00 -1.96
C GLN A 169 -7.11 8.57 -1.26
N ALA A 170 -7.19 7.62 -0.32
CA ALA A 170 -6.00 7.07 0.33
C ALA A 170 -5.08 6.38 -0.70
N GLY A 171 -5.62 5.58 -1.62
CA GLY A 171 -4.82 4.94 -2.67
C GLY A 171 -4.08 5.94 -3.56
N VAL A 172 -4.71 7.07 -3.90
CA VAL A 172 -4.04 8.15 -4.64
C VAL A 172 -2.92 8.78 -3.80
N GLY A 173 -3.16 9.02 -2.51
CA GLY A 173 -2.15 9.56 -1.59
C GLY A 173 -0.92 8.66 -1.47
N ASP A 174 -1.14 7.36 -1.35
CA ASP A 174 -0.10 6.32 -1.34
C ASP A 174 0.70 6.30 -2.66
N LEU A 175 0.01 6.28 -3.80
CA LEU A 175 0.66 6.22 -5.11
C LEU A 175 1.49 7.47 -5.44
N LEU A 176 0.99 8.66 -5.07
CA LEU A 176 1.71 9.92 -5.29
C LEU A 176 2.97 10.03 -4.43
N SER A 177 3.02 9.33 -3.30
CA SER A 177 4.16 9.34 -2.39
C SER A 177 5.43 8.74 -3.00
N ASN A 178 5.29 7.91 -4.05
CA ASN A 178 6.41 7.41 -4.84
C ASN A 178 7.32 8.55 -5.30
N TYR A 179 6.79 9.74 -5.64
CA TYR A 179 7.65 10.89 -5.97
C TYR A 179 8.56 11.30 -4.81
N SER A 180 8.04 11.34 -3.57
CA SER A 180 8.86 11.63 -2.38
C SER A 180 9.88 10.51 -2.12
N ALA A 181 9.46 9.24 -2.22
CA ALA A 181 10.36 8.10 -2.06
C ALA A 181 11.51 8.10 -3.08
N LEU A 182 11.24 8.46 -4.34
CA LEU A 182 12.25 8.57 -5.38
C LEU A 182 13.25 9.71 -5.13
N LEU A 183 12.83 10.82 -4.52
CA LEU A 183 13.75 11.87 -4.07
C LEU A 183 14.69 11.35 -2.97
N ASP A 184 14.21 10.52 -2.06
CA ASP A 184 15.07 9.87 -1.07
C ASP A 184 15.98 8.79 -1.68
N MET A 185 15.52 8.06 -2.70
CA MET A 185 16.40 7.17 -3.46
C MET A 185 17.54 7.94 -4.13
N ASP A 186 17.23 9.11 -4.71
CA ASP A 186 18.22 9.99 -5.32
C ASP A 186 19.21 10.52 -4.27
N TYR A 187 18.71 10.93 -3.10
CA TYR A 187 19.52 11.38 -1.97
C TYR A 187 20.45 10.28 -1.41
N ALA A 188 20.00 9.02 -1.46
CA ALA A 188 20.77 7.85 -1.00
C ALA A 188 21.73 7.29 -2.07
N LYS A 189 21.78 7.86 -3.28
CA LYS A 189 22.68 7.39 -4.36
C LYS A 189 24.14 7.35 -3.89
N GLY A 190 24.80 6.24 -4.18
CA GLY A 190 26.19 5.98 -3.77
C GLY A 190 26.34 5.51 -2.31
N ARG A 191 25.27 5.53 -1.50
CA ARG A 191 25.27 5.09 -0.09
C ARG A 191 24.33 3.92 0.18
N ALA A 192 23.36 3.69 -0.71
CA ALA A 192 22.48 2.54 -0.71
C ALA A 192 22.42 1.87 -2.09
N ASN A 193 21.87 0.65 -2.13
CA ASN A 193 21.56 -0.02 -3.38
C ASN A 193 20.55 0.81 -4.18
N PHE A 194 20.86 1.02 -5.46
CA PHE A 194 20.01 1.76 -6.39
C PHE A 194 19.67 0.84 -7.57
N ASP A 195 18.42 0.45 -7.70
CA ASP A 195 17.92 -0.29 -8.87
C ASP A 195 17.17 0.67 -9.81
N GLY A 196 17.83 1.04 -10.91
CA GLY A 196 17.28 2.01 -11.86
C GLY A 196 16.00 1.52 -12.55
N PHE A 197 15.80 0.21 -12.66
CA PHE A 197 14.58 -0.34 -13.24
C PHE A 197 13.38 -0.15 -12.30
N SER A 198 13.55 -0.46 -11.01
CA SER A 198 12.56 -0.21 -9.96
C SER A 198 12.24 1.28 -9.82
N TYR A 199 13.25 2.14 -9.92
CA TYR A 199 13.07 3.59 -9.95
C TYR A 199 12.14 4.02 -11.10
N LEU A 200 12.38 3.53 -12.32
CA LEU A 200 11.55 3.84 -13.49
C LEU A 200 10.12 3.31 -13.33
N LEU A 201 9.95 2.09 -12.81
CA LEU A 201 8.63 1.52 -12.57
C LEU A 201 7.83 2.33 -11.54
N ALA A 202 8.42 2.68 -10.39
CA ALA A 202 7.75 3.47 -9.36
C ALA A 202 7.41 4.89 -9.86
N LYS A 203 8.27 5.48 -10.70
CA LYS A 203 7.98 6.77 -11.34
C LYS A 203 6.82 6.67 -12.33
N SER A 204 6.82 5.63 -13.18
CA SER A 204 5.72 5.38 -14.12
C SER A 204 4.41 5.10 -13.39
N ALA A 205 4.44 4.34 -12.30
CA ALA A 205 3.30 4.11 -11.42
C ALA A 205 2.64 5.41 -10.97
N ALA A 206 3.43 6.36 -10.47
CA ALA A 206 2.92 7.66 -10.01
C ALA A 206 2.50 8.59 -11.15
N ASN A 207 3.10 8.46 -12.34
CA ASN A 207 2.70 9.21 -13.53
C ASN A 207 1.26 8.88 -13.97
N GLU A 208 0.81 7.63 -13.80
CA GLU A 208 -0.55 7.21 -14.19
C GLU A 208 -1.61 8.10 -13.55
N ILE A 209 -1.50 8.33 -12.24
CA ILE A 209 -2.47 9.15 -11.51
C ILE A 209 -2.20 10.65 -11.62
N LEU A 210 -0.93 11.07 -11.76
CA LEU A 210 -0.61 12.49 -11.92
C LEU A 210 -1.11 13.04 -13.26
N ASN A 211 -1.13 12.21 -14.30
CA ASN A 211 -1.60 12.55 -15.64
C ASN A 211 -3.10 12.29 -15.83
N MET A 212 -3.83 11.91 -14.78
CA MET A 212 -5.27 11.73 -14.90
C MET A 212 -5.91 13.05 -15.31
N GLU A 213 -6.79 12.99 -16.31
CA GLU A 213 -7.71 14.08 -16.60
C GLU A 213 -8.51 14.36 -15.32
N HIS A 214 -8.97 15.59 -15.07
CA HIS A 214 -9.66 16.00 -13.83
C HIS A 214 -11.05 15.34 -13.62
N LYS A 215 -11.19 14.07 -13.99
CA LYS A 215 -12.32 13.17 -13.83
C LYS A 215 -12.56 12.80 -12.36
N PRO A 216 -13.80 12.43 -12.00
CA PRO A 216 -14.13 11.94 -10.66
C PRO A 216 -13.37 10.66 -10.30
N LEU A 217 -13.17 10.41 -9.00
CA LEU A 217 -12.62 9.16 -8.47
C LEU A 217 -13.57 7.95 -8.60
N THR A 218 -14.74 8.14 -9.22
CA THR A 218 -15.69 7.07 -9.59
C THR A 218 -15.65 6.77 -11.09
N ASP A 219 -14.87 7.52 -11.88
CA ASP A 219 -14.69 7.26 -13.31
C ASP A 219 -13.85 5.99 -13.52
N LEU A 220 -14.28 5.13 -14.44
CA LEU A 220 -13.61 3.85 -14.68
C LEU A 220 -12.19 4.02 -15.21
N THR A 221 -11.90 5.07 -15.99
CA THR A 221 -10.55 5.36 -16.48
C THR A 221 -9.63 5.70 -15.30
N THR A 222 -10.10 6.57 -14.40
CA THR A 222 -9.35 6.95 -13.18
C THR A 222 -9.10 5.74 -12.29
N ILE A 223 -10.09 4.86 -12.13
CA ILE A 223 -9.94 3.62 -11.34
C ILE A 223 -8.97 2.65 -12.00
N THR A 224 -8.99 2.50 -13.33
CA THR A 224 -7.99 1.70 -14.07
C THR A 224 -6.59 2.25 -13.84
N GLN A 225 -6.38 3.56 -14.03
CA GLN A 225 -5.09 4.21 -13.83
C GLN A 225 -4.57 4.05 -12.39
N LEU A 226 -5.45 4.20 -11.40
CA LEU A 226 -5.09 3.98 -10.01
C LEU A 226 -4.72 2.52 -9.75
N ALA A 227 -5.49 1.57 -10.27
CA ALA A 227 -5.21 0.15 -10.10
C ALA A 227 -3.86 -0.24 -10.73
N GLU A 228 -3.61 0.17 -11.97
CA GLU A 228 -2.37 -0.09 -12.68
C GLU A 228 -1.18 0.58 -12.00
N GLY A 229 -1.32 1.83 -11.56
CA GLY A 229 -0.30 2.53 -10.79
C GLY A 229 0.04 1.80 -9.48
N LEU A 230 -0.95 1.42 -8.69
CA LEU A 230 -0.74 0.67 -7.44
C LEU A 230 -0.12 -0.72 -7.70
N ILE A 231 -0.49 -1.39 -8.79
CA ILE A 231 0.15 -2.65 -9.21
C ILE A 231 1.63 -2.41 -9.56
N LEU A 232 1.93 -1.41 -10.38
CA LEU A 232 3.29 -1.06 -10.77
C LEU A 232 4.16 -0.66 -9.56
N SER A 233 3.56 0.02 -8.56
CA SER A 233 4.22 0.35 -7.29
C SER A 233 4.67 -0.90 -6.53
N GLY A 234 3.77 -1.88 -6.35
CA GLY A 234 4.12 -3.13 -5.69
C GLY A 234 5.14 -3.97 -6.47
N LEU A 235 5.04 -3.98 -7.80
CA LEU A 235 6.05 -4.63 -8.66
C LEU A 235 7.42 -3.96 -8.53
N ALA A 236 7.48 -2.62 -8.49
CA ALA A 236 8.73 -1.90 -8.29
C ALA A 236 9.44 -2.30 -6.99
N MET A 237 8.69 -2.48 -5.90
CA MET A 237 9.24 -3.01 -4.65
C MET A 237 9.71 -4.46 -4.79
N GLY A 238 8.96 -5.29 -5.52
CA GLY A 238 9.37 -6.66 -5.86
C GLY A 238 10.70 -6.71 -6.60
N PHE A 239 10.92 -5.81 -7.57
CA PHE A 239 12.18 -5.67 -8.32
C PHE A 239 13.34 -5.19 -7.45
N SER A 240 13.09 -4.22 -6.58
CA SER A 240 14.11 -3.67 -5.68
C SER A 240 14.53 -4.67 -4.60
N GLY A 241 13.65 -5.62 -4.25
CA GLY A 241 13.83 -6.53 -3.12
C GLY A 241 13.61 -5.84 -1.77
N ASP A 242 13.14 -4.60 -1.78
CA ASP A 242 12.79 -3.78 -0.64
C ASP A 242 11.75 -2.73 -1.05
N SER A 243 11.29 -1.91 -0.11
CA SER A 243 10.30 -0.87 -0.39
C SER A 243 10.86 0.48 -0.83
N ARG A 244 12.18 0.64 -1.06
CA ARG A 244 12.80 1.97 -1.33
C ARG A 244 12.13 2.75 -2.47
N PRO A 245 11.71 2.13 -3.60
CA PRO A 245 11.08 2.86 -4.71
C PRO A 245 9.77 3.55 -4.38
N CYS A 246 9.08 3.08 -3.34
CA CYS A 246 7.72 3.49 -3.01
C CYS A 246 7.58 3.96 -1.55
N SER A 247 8.65 3.90 -0.75
CA SER A 247 8.63 4.19 0.67
C SER A 247 9.98 4.75 1.17
N GLY A 248 9.99 6.08 1.27
CA GLY A 248 11.04 6.94 1.82
C GLY A 248 10.62 7.58 3.15
N ALA A 249 11.05 8.81 3.38
CA ALA A 249 10.82 9.57 4.62
C ALA A 249 9.35 9.78 4.95
N GLU A 250 8.51 10.00 3.94
CA GLU A 250 7.07 10.18 4.10
C GLU A 250 6.41 8.95 4.74
N HIS A 251 6.85 7.75 4.36
CA HIS A 251 6.42 6.51 4.99
C HIS A 251 6.99 6.31 6.38
N LEU A 252 8.22 6.78 6.65
CA LEU A 252 8.80 6.73 7.99
C LEU A 252 7.97 7.56 8.99
N ILE A 253 7.46 8.72 8.56
CA ILE A 253 6.53 9.53 9.35
C ILE A 253 5.21 8.76 9.57
N SER A 254 4.61 8.17 8.53
CA SER A 254 3.41 7.34 8.68
C SER A 254 3.62 6.16 9.63
N HIS A 255 4.75 5.45 9.53
CA HIS A 255 5.09 4.36 10.43
C HIS A 255 5.28 4.81 11.88
N ALA A 256 5.81 6.00 12.12
CA ALA A 256 5.93 6.56 13.46
C ALA A 256 4.57 6.94 14.05
N ILE A 257 3.67 7.52 13.24
CA ILE A 257 2.27 7.79 13.62
C ILE A 257 1.59 6.48 14.02
N ASP A 258 1.74 5.43 13.22
CA ASP A 258 1.18 4.10 13.52
C ASP A 258 1.81 3.47 14.77
N TYR A 259 3.13 3.61 14.95
CA TYR A 259 3.86 3.08 16.11
C TYR A 259 3.38 3.71 17.42
N LEU A 260 3.11 5.02 17.40
CA LEU A 260 2.59 5.78 18.54
C LEU A 260 1.06 5.69 18.66
N GLN A 261 0.39 4.96 17.76
CA GLN A 261 -1.07 4.78 17.72
C GLN A 261 -1.83 6.12 17.67
N LEU A 262 -1.34 7.07 16.88
CA LEU A 262 -1.88 8.43 16.80
C LEU A 262 -2.95 8.56 15.72
N GLY A 263 -4.04 9.27 16.04
CA GLY A 263 -5.08 9.64 15.09
C GLY A 263 -5.88 8.48 14.50
N THR A 264 -6.62 8.75 13.41
CA THR A 264 -7.55 7.81 12.75
C THR A 264 -7.41 7.78 11.22
N GLY A 265 -6.23 8.16 10.74
CA GLY A 265 -5.93 8.22 9.30
C GLY A 265 -5.75 6.84 8.66
N LEU A 266 -6.18 6.71 7.41
CA LEU A 266 -5.80 5.59 6.56
C LEU A 266 -4.32 5.70 6.19
N HIS A 267 -3.69 4.59 5.80
CA HIS A 267 -2.26 4.59 5.46
C HIS A 267 -1.91 5.63 4.39
N GLY A 268 -2.59 5.63 3.25
CA GLY A 268 -2.35 6.61 2.19
C GLY A 268 -2.67 8.06 2.56
N GLU A 269 -3.53 8.29 3.57
CA GLU A 269 -3.77 9.63 4.13
C GLU A 269 -2.57 10.10 4.97
N GLN A 270 -2.06 9.23 5.85
CA GLN A 270 -0.85 9.51 6.64
C GLN A 270 0.39 9.69 5.74
N VAL A 271 0.52 8.87 4.69
CA VAL A 271 1.61 8.95 3.72
C VAL A 271 1.50 10.24 2.88
N ALA A 272 0.29 10.67 2.49
CA ALA A 272 0.10 11.97 1.84
C ALA A 272 0.47 13.14 2.77
N LEU A 273 0.12 13.06 4.07
CA LEU A 273 0.56 14.02 5.08
C LEU A 273 2.09 14.07 5.17
N GLY A 274 2.75 12.92 5.28
CA GLY A 274 4.21 12.82 5.26
C GLY A 274 4.82 13.40 4.00
N THR A 275 4.20 13.13 2.83
CA THR A 275 4.64 13.63 1.51
C THR A 275 4.62 15.15 1.47
N LYS A 276 3.54 15.78 1.97
CA LYS A 276 3.44 17.24 2.09
C LYS A 276 4.52 17.80 3.02
N TYR A 277 4.66 17.25 4.23
CA TYR A 277 5.67 17.74 5.17
C TYR A 277 7.09 17.61 4.61
N CYS A 278 7.41 16.46 4.01
CA CYS A 278 8.72 16.23 3.41
C CYS A 278 9.00 17.21 2.26
N HIS A 279 8.01 17.59 1.46
CA HIS A 279 8.18 18.62 0.43
C HIS A 279 8.63 19.96 1.03
N PHE A 280 7.90 20.48 2.00
CA PHE A 280 8.19 21.79 2.58
C PHE A 280 9.46 21.77 3.43
N LEU A 281 9.76 20.67 4.11
CA LEU A 281 11.03 20.53 4.81
C LEU A 281 12.22 20.49 3.83
N ARG A 282 12.09 19.80 2.69
CA ARG A 282 13.12 19.83 1.63
C ARG A 282 13.35 21.24 1.10
N GLU A 283 12.28 22.01 0.91
CA GLU A 283 12.38 23.41 0.48
C GLU A 283 13.18 24.26 1.46
N GLN A 284 12.94 24.12 2.78
CA GLN A 284 13.70 24.84 3.80
C GLN A 284 15.18 24.40 3.89
N LEU A 285 15.50 23.20 3.42
CA LEU A 285 16.85 22.63 3.43
C LEU A 285 17.59 22.78 2.09
N ASP A 286 17.02 23.51 1.11
CA ASP A 286 17.56 23.64 -0.25
C ASP A 286 17.81 22.27 -0.93
N LEU A 287 16.90 21.31 -0.69
CA LEU A 287 16.90 19.99 -1.30
C LEU A 287 15.90 19.93 -2.45
N PRO A 288 16.08 19.01 -3.43
CA PRO A 288 15.10 18.80 -4.49
C PRO A 288 13.69 18.55 -3.95
N THR A 289 12.69 19.23 -4.51
CA THR A 289 11.29 19.16 -4.08
C THR A 289 10.41 18.44 -5.11
N LEU A 290 9.16 18.17 -4.72
CA LEU A 290 8.16 17.54 -5.60
C LEU A 290 7.71 18.48 -6.72
N ASP A 291 7.25 17.90 -7.83
CA ASP A 291 6.45 18.62 -8.83
C ASP A 291 5.18 19.22 -8.16
N PRO A 292 4.90 20.53 -8.30
CA PRO A 292 3.73 21.17 -7.70
C PRO A 292 2.39 20.49 -8.04
N ARG A 293 2.30 19.80 -9.18
CA ARG A 293 1.10 19.03 -9.57
C ARG A 293 0.76 17.92 -8.57
N VAL A 294 1.75 17.38 -7.85
CA VAL A 294 1.54 16.36 -6.82
C VAL A 294 0.74 16.94 -5.66
N LEU A 295 1.21 18.05 -5.07
CA LEU A 295 0.51 18.75 -3.99
C LEU A 295 -0.86 19.24 -4.43
N ASN A 296 -0.95 19.86 -5.61
CA ASN A 296 -2.21 20.32 -6.18
C ASN A 296 -3.22 19.18 -6.35
N THR A 297 -2.75 17.97 -6.67
CA THR A 297 -3.63 16.79 -6.79
C THR A 297 -4.12 16.31 -5.43
N ILE A 298 -3.25 16.27 -4.42
CA ILE A 298 -3.62 15.92 -3.04
C ILE A 298 -4.72 16.86 -2.51
N GLU A 299 -4.52 18.18 -2.68
CA GLU A 299 -5.47 19.21 -2.24
C GLU A 299 -6.78 19.16 -3.03
N ARG A 300 -6.71 19.14 -4.37
CA ARG A 300 -7.89 19.09 -5.24
C ARG A 300 -8.78 17.88 -4.97
N LEU A 301 -8.16 16.72 -4.68
CA LEU A 301 -8.89 15.51 -4.35
C LEU A 301 -9.42 15.49 -2.92
N ASN A 302 -9.13 16.50 -2.09
CA ASN A 302 -9.50 16.58 -0.69
C ASN A 302 -9.04 15.34 0.09
N ILE A 303 -7.81 14.89 -0.14
CA ILE A 303 -7.20 13.82 0.64
C ILE A 303 -6.89 14.39 2.04
N LYS A 304 -7.36 13.72 3.09
CA LYS A 304 -7.06 14.12 4.47
C LYS A 304 -5.56 13.96 4.72
N SER A 305 -4.82 15.05 4.63
CA SER A 305 -3.35 15.04 4.61
C SER A 305 -2.76 16.10 5.55
N THR A 306 -3.49 16.45 6.61
CA THR A 306 -3.02 17.33 7.69
C THR A 306 -3.15 16.61 9.04
N PRO A 307 -2.29 16.90 10.03
CA PRO A 307 -2.42 16.31 11.37
C PRO A 307 -3.82 16.49 11.95
N ALA A 308 -4.36 17.71 11.88
CA ALA A 308 -5.70 18.03 12.37
C ALA A 308 -6.81 17.21 11.68
N ALA A 309 -6.74 16.99 10.36
CA ALA A 309 -7.72 16.19 9.63
C ALA A 309 -7.69 14.70 10.03
N LEU A 310 -6.57 14.23 10.58
CA LEU A 310 -6.38 12.87 11.08
C LEU A 310 -6.57 12.75 12.60
N GLY A 311 -6.87 13.84 13.29
CA GLY A 311 -7.01 13.87 14.75
C GLY A 311 -5.67 13.76 15.49
N ILE A 312 -4.61 14.34 14.92
CA ILE A 312 -3.26 14.39 15.48
C ILE A 312 -2.93 15.85 15.79
N SER A 313 -2.49 16.12 17.02
CA SER A 313 -2.01 17.45 17.43
C SER A 313 -0.63 17.77 16.86
N LYS A 314 -0.24 19.06 16.87
CA LYS A 314 1.10 19.50 16.44
C LYS A 314 2.20 18.81 17.27
N GLU A 315 2.01 18.69 18.58
CA GLU A 315 2.94 18.00 19.48
C GLU A 315 3.08 16.51 19.14
N GLU A 316 1.96 15.80 18.97
CA GLU A 316 1.96 14.39 18.58
C GLU A 316 2.65 14.16 17.23
N PHE A 317 2.44 15.07 16.27
CA PHE A 317 3.14 15.02 14.99
C PHE A 317 4.66 15.15 15.15
N PHE A 318 5.15 16.12 15.93
CA PHE A 318 6.58 16.26 16.17
C PHE A 318 7.18 15.09 16.97
N ASN A 319 6.41 14.51 17.90
CA ASN A 319 6.81 13.27 18.56
C ASN A 319 6.98 12.12 17.55
N ALA A 320 6.05 11.96 16.61
CA ALA A 320 6.18 10.99 15.53
C ALA A 320 7.38 11.29 14.61
N LEU A 321 7.57 12.56 14.21
CA LEU A 321 8.69 12.98 13.39
C LEU A 321 10.04 12.63 14.04
N SER A 322 10.18 12.88 15.34
CA SER A 322 11.42 12.63 16.10
C SER A 322 11.88 11.16 16.10
N ILE A 323 10.94 10.22 15.93
CA ILE A 323 11.23 8.78 15.87
C ILE A 323 11.13 8.20 14.46
N ALA A 324 10.77 8.99 13.45
CA ALA A 324 10.51 8.52 12.09
C ALA A 324 11.70 7.71 11.53
N GLN A 325 12.92 8.25 11.61
CA GLN A 325 14.13 7.58 11.12
C GLN A 325 14.41 6.25 11.84
N GLN A 326 13.92 6.08 13.07
CA GLN A 326 14.09 4.85 13.85
C GLN A 326 13.17 3.73 13.39
N MET A 327 12.07 4.05 12.68
CA MET A 327 11.13 3.05 12.16
C MET A 327 11.80 2.09 11.18
N ARG A 328 12.83 2.56 10.45
CA ARG A 328 13.73 1.74 9.63
C ARG A 328 15.14 2.31 9.64
N ARG A 329 15.96 1.83 10.56
CA ARG A 329 17.34 2.33 10.78
C ARG A 329 18.28 2.13 9.57
N ASP A 330 17.97 1.19 8.69
CA ASP A 330 18.73 0.90 7.46
C ASP A 330 18.26 1.70 6.23
N ARG A 331 17.16 2.47 6.36
CA ARG A 331 16.61 3.30 5.29
C ARG A 331 17.28 4.69 5.34
N ILE A 332 18.19 4.93 4.40
CA ILE A 332 18.78 6.25 4.19
C ILE A 332 17.74 7.15 3.53
N THR A 333 17.37 8.23 4.21
CA THR A 333 16.50 9.32 3.73
C THR A 333 17.12 10.65 4.17
N PHE A 334 16.62 11.77 3.67
CA PHE A 334 17.06 13.07 4.16
C PHE A 334 16.75 13.34 5.64
N LEU A 335 15.88 12.54 6.28
CA LEU A 335 15.62 12.63 7.73
C LEU A 335 16.74 12.01 8.58
N GLU A 336 17.80 11.43 7.98
CA GLU A 336 18.96 10.94 8.74
C GLU A 336 19.68 12.04 9.52
N SER A 337 19.56 13.29 9.06
CA SER A 337 20.11 14.48 9.73
C SER A 337 19.07 15.26 10.52
N LEU A 338 17.90 14.68 10.83
CA LEU A 338 16.80 15.39 11.50
C LEU A 338 17.23 16.08 12.80
N GLU A 339 18.06 15.43 13.62
CA GLU A 339 18.58 15.97 14.89
C GLU A 339 19.46 17.22 14.72
N GLN A 340 19.95 17.49 13.50
CA GLN A 340 20.80 18.64 13.18
C GLN A 340 19.98 19.82 12.64
N ILE A 341 18.68 19.61 12.33
CA ILE A 341 17.81 20.65 11.79
C ILE A 341 17.27 21.50 12.96
N PRO A 342 17.42 22.84 12.93
CA PRO A 342 16.87 23.71 13.96
C PRO A 342 15.35 23.55 14.08
N THR A 343 14.82 23.58 15.30
CA THR A 343 13.38 23.43 15.57
C THR A 343 12.55 24.46 14.79
N GLU A 344 13.05 25.68 14.63
CA GLU A 344 12.37 26.75 13.88
C GLU A 344 12.16 26.36 12.41
N ILE A 345 13.12 25.66 11.79
CA ILE A 345 12.99 25.15 10.42
C ILE A 345 11.93 24.05 10.33
N LEU A 346 11.90 23.16 11.32
CA LEU A 346 10.88 22.11 11.40
C LEU A 346 9.47 22.69 11.57
N GLU A 347 9.33 23.78 12.33
CA GLU A 347 8.08 24.51 12.53
C GLU A 347 7.64 25.28 11.28
N ILE A 348 8.55 26.00 10.60
CA ILE A 348 8.23 26.66 9.33
C ILE A 348 7.75 25.65 8.27
N ALA A 349 8.41 24.50 8.17
CA ALA A 349 7.99 23.43 7.26
C ALA A 349 6.60 22.89 7.63
N TYR A 350 6.26 22.80 8.92
CA TYR A 350 4.95 22.37 9.39
C TYR A 350 3.86 23.38 9.00
N GLU A 351 4.12 24.67 9.24
CA GLU A 351 3.19 25.76 8.92
C GLU A 351 2.91 25.81 7.42
N ASN A 352 3.96 25.81 6.59
CA ASN A 352 3.83 25.78 5.13
C ASN A 352 3.07 24.54 4.62
N ALA A 353 3.21 23.40 5.30
CA ALA A 353 2.55 22.15 4.90
C ALA A 353 1.07 22.10 5.27
N PHE A 354 0.68 22.63 6.44
CA PHE A 354 -0.60 22.28 7.05
C PHE A 354 -1.44 23.47 7.48
N GLU A 355 -0.85 24.66 7.60
CA GLU A 355 -1.57 25.86 7.98
C GLU A 355 -1.88 26.68 6.73
N PRO A 356 -3.14 27.16 6.57
CA PRO A 356 -3.45 28.02 5.44
C PRO A 356 -2.58 29.27 5.54
N LEU A 357 -1.85 29.57 4.45
CA LEU A 357 -1.19 30.87 4.30
C LEU A 357 -2.26 31.94 4.58
N GLY A 358 -2.06 32.73 5.64
CA GLY A 358 -3.01 33.76 6.04
C GLY A 358 -3.36 34.63 4.83
N ASN A 359 -4.66 34.77 4.56
CA ASN A 359 -5.18 35.66 3.52
C ASN A 359 -4.79 37.12 3.78
#